data_AF-A0A1X0NZC3-F1
#
_entry.id   AF-A0A1X0NZC3-F1
#
_cell.length_a   1.000
_cell.length_b   1.000
_cell.length_c   1.000
_cell.angle_alpha   90.00
_cell.angle_beta   90.00
_cell.angle_gamma   90.00
#
_symmetry.space_group_name_H-M   'P 1'
#
loop_
_entity.id
_entity.type
_entity.pdbx_description
1 polymer ?
#
loop_
_entity_poly.entity_id
_entity_poly.type
_entity_poly.pdbx_seq_one_letter_code
_entity_poly.pdbx_strand_id
1 'polypeptide(L)'
;MSTESELQAKYHAAVERYQAAVQAETAAKKERDEKEALLGETEEGTKQNYLAWAEKHRAEIAFTEKIEQRRDAEYKRDLCYVDCMKYRHGDDSKEAQIAQHRAEFSHTRDFVYSDYCPYWIKWYKLDGKVRWVYYLLKAEGYDNVAEKLRSAREVFCDSIKEGFSGEAFRNAREAALGALDKWERWNDRVAWDKAKPVYDFVLAKWNEFKPKGEKFAEELEETISKCSKQYLTVYPIVSKCKSSALNHLDRKSQTIDDLNDQLDHKDDQIAALKNELHQKSQESKEHRTWIGSLIHTIQTLTNSLCKQVERSDAFQRLTLGEE
;
A
#
# COMPACT_ATOMS: atom_id res chain seq x y z
N MET A 1 21.74 0.58 -1.67
CA MET A 1 21.03 0.76 -2.95
C MET A 1 20.57 -0.59 -3.44
N SER A 2 19.27 -0.75 -3.70
CA SER A 2 18.73 -1.97 -4.31
C SER A 2 19.20 -2.10 -5.75
N THR A 3 19.35 -3.34 -6.23
CA THR A 3 19.67 -3.61 -7.64
C THR A 3 18.42 -3.56 -8.50
N GLU A 4 18.58 -3.37 -9.82
CA GLU A 4 17.43 -3.40 -10.76
C GLU A 4 16.64 -4.70 -10.65
N SER A 5 17.34 -5.83 -10.51
CA SER A 5 16.73 -7.15 -10.38
C SER A 5 15.90 -7.29 -9.10
N GLU A 6 16.38 -6.73 -7.98
CA GLU A 6 15.63 -6.71 -6.72
C GLU A 6 14.35 -5.87 -6.83
N LEU A 7 14.42 -4.68 -7.45
CA LEU A 7 13.26 -3.82 -7.66
C LEU A 7 12.22 -4.47 -8.58
N GLN A 8 12.67 -5.11 -9.66
CA GLN A 8 11.80 -5.83 -10.58
C GLN A 8 11.11 -7.03 -9.90
N ALA A 9 11.83 -7.76 -9.04
CA ALA A 9 11.25 -8.85 -8.26
C ALA A 9 10.20 -8.35 -7.26
N LYS A 10 10.47 -7.24 -6.55
CA LYS A 10 9.50 -6.58 -5.65
C LYS A 10 8.23 -6.17 -6.40
N TYR A 11 8.39 -5.52 -7.55
CA TYR A 11 7.26 -5.13 -8.40
C TYR A 11 6.45 -6.34 -8.88
N HIS A 12 7.12 -7.41 -9.36
CA HIS A 12 6.42 -8.62 -9.81
C HIS A 12 5.59 -9.25 -8.68
N ALA A 13 6.17 -9.39 -7.48
CA ALA A 13 5.43 -9.89 -6.32
C ALA A 13 4.24 -8.99 -5.93
N ALA A 14 4.36 -7.67 -6.10
CA ALA A 14 3.24 -6.75 -5.86
C ALA A 14 2.13 -6.90 -6.93
N VAL A 15 2.49 -7.13 -8.19
CA VAL A 15 1.54 -7.44 -9.27
C VAL A 15 0.77 -8.73 -8.98
N GLU A 16 1.44 -9.80 -8.55
CA GLU A 16 0.79 -11.07 -8.19
C GLU A 16 -0.22 -10.90 -7.05
N ARG A 17 0.15 -10.15 -5.99
CA ARG A 17 -0.76 -9.83 -4.88
C ARG A 17 -1.98 -9.03 -5.35
N TYR A 18 -1.78 -8.05 -6.22
CA TYR A 18 -2.87 -7.28 -6.81
C TYR A 18 -3.81 -8.18 -7.63
N GLN A 19 -3.28 -9.09 -8.45
CA GLN A 19 -4.09 -10.05 -9.22
C GLN A 19 -4.90 -10.98 -8.31
N ALA A 20 -4.29 -11.49 -7.24
CA ALA A 20 -5.01 -12.28 -6.23
C ALA A 20 -6.15 -11.50 -5.57
N ALA A 21 -5.92 -10.21 -5.25
CA ALA A 21 -6.96 -9.34 -4.71
C ALA A 21 -8.09 -9.07 -5.70
N VAL A 22 -7.80 -8.90 -7.00
CA VAL A 22 -8.81 -8.78 -8.07
C VAL A 22 -9.69 -10.04 -8.15
N GLN A 23 -9.10 -11.23 -8.04
CA GLN A 23 -9.85 -12.48 -8.03
C GLN A 23 -10.74 -12.60 -6.79
N ALA A 24 -10.22 -12.22 -5.62
CA ALA A 24 -10.99 -12.20 -4.37
C ALA A 24 -12.17 -11.22 -4.42
N GLU A 25 -11.98 -10.01 -4.98
CA GLU A 25 -13.05 -9.05 -5.23
C GLU A 25 -14.12 -9.64 -6.16
N THR A 26 -13.72 -10.30 -7.25
CA THR A 26 -14.65 -10.91 -8.21
C THR A 26 -15.49 -12.02 -7.56
N ALA A 27 -14.87 -12.85 -6.73
CA ALA A 27 -15.58 -13.89 -5.98
C ALA A 27 -16.59 -13.30 -4.99
N ALA A 28 -16.19 -12.28 -4.22
CA ALA A 28 -17.07 -11.61 -3.27
C ALA A 28 -18.22 -10.85 -3.97
N LYS A 29 -17.96 -10.28 -5.15
CA LYS A 29 -19.01 -9.67 -5.99
C LYS A 29 -20.04 -10.71 -6.39
N LYS A 30 -19.59 -11.88 -6.87
CA LYS A 30 -20.49 -12.97 -7.25
C LYS A 30 -21.34 -13.43 -6.06
N GLU A 31 -20.75 -13.62 -4.88
CA GLU A 31 -21.49 -13.98 -3.67
C GLU A 31 -22.55 -12.92 -3.33
N ARG A 32 -22.20 -11.64 -3.38
CA ARG A 32 -23.15 -10.53 -3.15
C ARG A 32 -24.29 -10.55 -4.17
N ASP A 33 -23.98 -10.72 -5.45
CA ASP A 33 -24.97 -10.74 -6.53
C ASP A 33 -25.91 -11.98 -6.41
N GLU A 34 -25.39 -13.13 -5.96
CA GLU A 34 -26.20 -14.32 -5.62
C GLU A 34 -27.14 -14.04 -4.44
N LYS A 35 -26.67 -13.36 -3.40
CA LYS A 35 -27.53 -12.95 -2.27
C LYS A 35 -28.59 -11.94 -2.68
N GLU A 36 -28.28 -11.05 -3.63
CA GLU A 36 -29.24 -10.10 -4.18
C GLU A 36 -30.30 -10.79 -5.05
N ALA A 37 -29.92 -11.78 -5.86
CA ALA A 37 -30.86 -12.55 -6.66
C ALA A 37 -31.92 -13.28 -5.80
N LEU A 38 -31.50 -13.84 -4.66
CA LEU A 38 -32.41 -14.51 -3.72
C LEU A 38 -33.46 -13.57 -3.10
N LEU A 39 -33.20 -12.25 -3.04
CA LEU A 39 -34.18 -11.28 -2.53
C LEU A 39 -35.43 -11.24 -3.41
N GLY A 40 -35.27 -11.36 -4.72
CA GLY A 40 -36.38 -11.31 -5.69
C GLY A 40 -37.36 -12.48 -5.57
N GLU A 41 -37.00 -13.54 -4.85
CA GLU A 41 -37.83 -14.73 -4.63
C GLU A 41 -38.62 -14.67 -3.31
N THR A 42 -38.30 -13.72 -2.42
CA THR A 42 -38.95 -13.62 -1.10
C THR A 42 -40.09 -12.60 -1.09
N GLU A 43 -41.17 -12.92 -0.38
CA GLU A 43 -42.30 -11.99 -0.20
C GLU A 43 -41.91 -10.81 0.69
N GLU A 44 -42.13 -9.59 0.19
CA GLU A 44 -41.76 -8.35 0.88
C GLU A 44 -42.45 -8.23 2.25
N GLY A 45 -41.73 -7.67 3.22
CA GLY A 45 -42.25 -7.44 4.58
C GLY A 45 -42.27 -8.69 5.49
N THR A 46 -41.99 -9.87 4.96
CA THR A 46 -41.86 -11.09 5.77
C THR A 46 -40.56 -11.12 6.58
N LYS A 47 -40.54 -11.93 7.66
CA LYS A 47 -39.31 -12.20 8.43
C LYS A 47 -38.20 -12.74 7.54
N GLN A 48 -38.53 -13.63 6.60
CA GLN A 48 -37.60 -14.24 5.66
C GLN A 48 -37.00 -13.19 4.72
N ASN A 49 -37.81 -12.28 4.17
CA ASN A 49 -37.31 -11.17 3.34
C ASN A 49 -36.35 -10.27 4.12
N TYR A 50 -36.65 -9.93 5.38
CA TYR A 50 -35.71 -9.15 6.20
C TYR A 50 -34.40 -9.89 6.48
N LEU A 51 -34.45 -11.20 6.75
CA LEU A 51 -33.23 -12.00 6.91
C LEU A 51 -32.41 -12.05 5.61
N ALA A 52 -33.05 -12.19 4.46
CA ALA A 52 -32.38 -12.15 3.17
C ALA A 52 -31.71 -10.79 2.92
N TRP A 53 -32.38 -9.67 3.23
CA TRP A 53 -31.80 -8.33 3.14
C TRP A 53 -30.59 -8.17 4.08
N ALA A 54 -30.68 -8.72 5.29
CA ALA A 54 -29.56 -8.74 6.24
C ALA A 54 -28.35 -9.51 5.67
N GLU A 55 -28.58 -10.68 5.05
CA GLU A 55 -27.50 -11.44 4.39
C GLU A 55 -26.89 -10.69 3.20
N LYS A 56 -27.71 -10.05 2.37
CA LYS A 56 -27.22 -9.24 1.24
C LYS A 56 -26.31 -8.10 1.70
N HIS A 57 -26.71 -7.38 2.75
CA HIS A 57 -25.87 -6.30 3.30
C HIS A 57 -24.59 -6.81 3.97
N ARG A 58 -24.64 -7.99 4.59
CA ARG A 58 -23.44 -8.65 5.09
C ARG A 58 -22.47 -9.01 3.95
N ALA A 59 -22.98 -9.53 2.83
CA ALA A 59 -22.18 -9.82 1.65
C ALA A 59 -21.63 -8.54 1.00
N GLU A 60 -22.41 -7.44 0.98
CA GLU A 60 -21.94 -6.13 0.50
C GLU A 60 -20.76 -5.59 1.32
N ILE A 61 -20.79 -5.74 2.65
CA ILE A 61 -19.66 -5.36 3.51
C ILE A 61 -18.43 -6.19 3.15
N ALA A 62 -18.56 -7.50 3.03
CA ALA A 62 -17.46 -8.39 2.66
C ALA A 62 -16.89 -8.05 1.27
N PHE A 63 -17.74 -7.75 0.30
CA PHE A 63 -17.33 -7.27 -1.02
C PHE A 63 -16.56 -5.95 -0.93
N THR A 64 -17.05 -5.01 -0.12
CA THR A 64 -16.38 -3.73 0.12
C THR A 64 -14.98 -3.91 0.73
N GLU A 65 -14.83 -4.83 1.69
CA GLU A 65 -13.52 -5.19 2.27
C GLU A 65 -12.56 -5.77 1.22
N LYS A 66 -13.06 -6.51 0.23
CA LYS A 66 -12.22 -7.00 -0.89
C LYS A 66 -11.81 -5.89 -1.84
N ILE A 67 -12.68 -4.92 -2.09
CA ILE A 67 -12.32 -3.71 -2.84
C ILE A 67 -11.20 -2.96 -2.12
N GLU A 68 -11.32 -2.74 -0.82
CA GLU A 68 -10.28 -2.10 0.01
C GLU A 68 -8.94 -2.85 -0.08
N GLN A 69 -8.94 -4.18 0.10
CA GLN A 69 -7.74 -5.01 -0.04
C GLN A 69 -7.08 -4.90 -1.41
N ARG A 70 -7.88 -4.84 -2.49
CA ARG A 70 -7.34 -4.64 -3.83
C ARG A 70 -6.77 -3.24 -4.00
N ARG A 71 -7.39 -2.20 -3.44
CA ARG A 71 -6.90 -0.81 -3.48
C ARG A 71 -5.54 -0.69 -2.79
N ASP A 72 -5.39 -1.30 -1.63
CA ASP A 72 -4.10 -1.37 -0.92
C ASP A 72 -3.03 -2.09 -1.75
N ALA A 73 -3.39 -3.21 -2.38
CA ALA A 73 -2.48 -3.95 -3.25
C ALA A 73 -2.11 -3.16 -4.52
N GLU A 74 -3.06 -2.40 -5.08
CA GLU A 74 -2.86 -1.49 -6.22
C GLU A 74 -1.86 -0.39 -5.86
N TYR A 75 -2.06 0.25 -4.70
CA TYR A 75 -1.15 1.28 -4.21
C TYR A 75 0.27 0.74 -3.98
N LYS A 76 0.41 -0.42 -3.32
CA LYS A 76 1.72 -1.07 -3.10
C LYS A 76 2.41 -1.41 -4.42
N ARG A 77 1.66 -1.92 -5.41
CA ARG A 77 2.18 -2.17 -6.76
C ARG A 77 2.70 -0.89 -7.40
N ASP A 78 1.92 0.20 -7.32
CA ASP A 78 2.29 1.47 -7.93
C ASP A 78 3.50 2.11 -7.24
N LEU A 79 3.64 1.96 -5.91
CA LEU A 79 4.87 2.34 -5.20
C LEU A 79 6.10 1.58 -5.70
N CYS A 80 6.03 0.24 -5.82
CA CYS A 80 7.14 -0.52 -6.38
C CYS A 80 7.45 -0.12 -7.83
N TYR A 81 6.43 0.30 -8.59
CA TYR A 81 6.62 0.80 -9.95
C TYR A 81 7.34 2.16 -9.97
N VAL A 82 7.03 3.05 -9.03
CA VAL A 82 7.75 4.32 -8.84
C VAL A 82 9.24 4.07 -8.63
N ASP A 83 9.59 3.16 -7.71
CA ASP A 83 11.00 2.85 -7.42
C ASP A 83 11.71 2.29 -8.66
N CYS A 84 11.03 1.43 -9.43
CA CYS A 84 11.54 0.94 -10.71
C CYS A 84 11.81 2.07 -11.71
N MET A 85 10.87 3.02 -11.85
CA MET A 85 11.01 4.12 -12.80
C MET A 85 12.13 5.09 -12.39
N LYS A 86 12.20 5.44 -11.11
CA LYS A 86 13.27 6.27 -10.53
C LYS A 86 14.65 5.68 -10.76
N TYR A 87 14.81 4.39 -10.48
CA TYR A 87 16.08 3.69 -10.70
C TYR A 87 16.51 3.70 -12.18
N ARG A 88 15.57 3.47 -13.11
CA ARG A 88 15.89 3.34 -14.54
C ARG A 88 16.08 4.67 -15.26
N HIS A 89 15.30 5.67 -14.90
CA HIS A 89 15.19 6.92 -15.67
C HIS A 89 15.68 8.14 -14.89
N GLY A 90 15.98 7.98 -13.60
CA GLY A 90 16.29 9.07 -12.67
C GLY A 90 15.03 9.65 -12.02
N ASP A 91 15.21 10.30 -10.87
CA ASP A 91 14.10 10.83 -10.07
C ASP A 91 13.32 11.94 -10.78
N ASP A 92 14.02 12.77 -11.56
CA ASP A 92 13.44 13.91 -12.27
C ASP A 92 12.87 13.53 -13.65
N SER A 93 12.89 12.25 -14.01
CA SER A 93 12.38 11.80 -15.30
C SER A 93 10.86 11.96 -15.38
N LYS A 94 10.36 12.13 -16.61
CA LYS A 94 8.93 12.16 -16.89
C LYS A 94 8.25 10.87 -16.40
N GLU A 95 8.86 9.72 -16.66
CA GLU A 95 8.35 8.40 -16.28
C GLU A 95 8.24 8.25 -14.77
N ALA A 96 9.27 8.69 -14.03
CA ALA A 96 9.26 8.69 -12.57
C ALA A 96 8.16 9.61 -12.00
N GLN A 97 7.97 10.81 -12.57
CA GLN A 97 6.91 11.73 -12.17
C GLN A 97 5.52 11.16 -12.44
N ILE A 98 5.28 10.58 -13.62
CA ILE A 98 3.99 9.95 -13.95
C ILE A 98 3.70 8.78 -13.01
N ALA A 99 4.68 7.91 -12.76
CA ALA A 99 4.53 6.81 -11.82
C ALA A 99 4.18 7.32 -10.41
N GLN A 100 4.84 8.40 -9.96
CA GLN A 100 4.61 9.01 -8.65
C GLN A 100 3.17 9.50 -8.52
N HIS A 101 2.64 10.18 -9.54
CA HIS A 101 1.26 10.63 -9.56
C HIS A 101 0.26 9.48 -9.66
N ARG A 102 0.56 8.39 -10.38
CA ARG A 102 -0.28 7.18 -10.37
C ARG A 102 -0.37 6.58 -8.97
N ALA A 103 0.76 6.45 -8.27
CA ALA A 103 0.77 5.98 -6.89
C ALA A 103 -0.03 6.89 -5.95
N GLU A 104 0.08 8.21 -6.10
CA GLU A 104 -0.74 9.20 -5.37
C GLU A 104 -2.24 8.98 -5.63
N PHE A 105 -2.65 8.80 -6.89
CA PHE A 105 -4.06 8.54 -7.21
C PHE A 105 -4.58 7.21 -6.69
N SER A 106 -3.75 6.17 -6.67
CA SER A 106 -4.11 4.87 -6.10
C SER A 106 -4.28 4.98 -4.59
N HIS A 107 -3.42 5.73 -3.91
CA HIS A 107 -3.55 6.01 -2.48
C HIS A 107 -4.85 6.77 -2.16
N THR A 108 -5.22 7.75 -2.97
CA THR A 108 -6.45 8.53 -2.75
C THR A 108 -7.70 7.86 -3.32
N ARG A 109 -7.59 6.59 -3.76
CA ARG A 109 -8.73 5.86 -4.35
C ARG A 109 -9.67 5.31 -3.28
N ASP A 110 -9.26 5.29 -2.02
CA ASP A 110 -10.09 4.89 -0.88
C ASP A 110 -11.38 5.71 -0.77
N PHE A 111 -11.42 6.90 -1.38
CA PHE A 111 -12.48 7.90 -1.24
C PHE A 111 -13.67 7.76 -2.20
N VAL A 112 -13.64 6.82 -3.17
CA VAL A 112 -14.74 6.67 -4.16
C VAL A 112 -15.19 5.21 -4.19
N TYR A 113 -16.16 4.85 -3.34
CA TYR A 113 -16.82 3.56 -3.42
C TYR A 113 -18.09 3.64 -4.29
N SER A 114 -17.99 3.07 -5.49
CA SER A 114 -19.04 2.96 -6.52
C SER A 114 -19.44 4.26 -7.23
N ASP A 115 -20.00 4.10 -8.44
CA ASP A 115 -20.42 5.19 -9.32
C ASP A 115 -21.54 6.07 -8.73
N TYR A 116 -22.19 5.63 -7.65
CA TYR A 116 -23.41 6.25 -7.12
C TYR A 116 -23.28 6.79 -5.69
N CYS A 117 -22.13 6.60 -5.03
CA CYS A 117 -22.00 6.93 -3.63
C CYS A 117 -20.68 7.67 -3.34
N PRO A 118 -20.72 8.95 -2.96
CA PRO A 118 -19.54 9.76 -2.66
C PRO A 118 -18.92 9.43 -1.29
N TYR A 119 -19.09 8.21 -0.79
CA TYR A 119 -18.64 7.81 0.54
C TYR A 119 -17.22 7.24 0.51
N TRP A 120 -16.45 7.59 1.54
CA TRP A 120 -15.24 6.87 1.89
C TRP A 120 -15.59 5.39 2.18
N ILE A 121 -14.75 4.45 1.74
CA ILE A 121 -14.95 3.01 1.93
C ILE A 121 -15.30 2.66 3.39
N LYS A 122 -14.63 3.30 4.37
CA LYS A 122 -14.90 3.12 5.79
C LYS A 122 -16.34 3.50 6.18
N TRP A 123 -16.80 4.66 5.75
CA TRP A 123 -18.16 5.16 6.02
C TRP A 123 -19.22 4.35 5.28
N TYR A 124 -18.91 3.86 4.08
CA TYR A 124 -19.80 2.96 3.35
C TYR A 124 -19.99 1.62 4.07
N LYS A 125 -18.90 1.01 4.59
CA LYS A 125 -19.00 -0.20 5.44
C LYS A 125 -19.89 0.05 6.66
N LEU A 126 -19.78 1.23 7.28
CA LEU A 126 -20.64 1.60 8.40
C LEU A 126 -22.11 1.71 7.99
N ASP A 127 -22.42 2.35 6.85
CA ASP A 127 -23.79 2.38 6.29
C ASP A 127 -24.33 0.97 6.05
N GLY A 128 -23.52 0.10 5.44
CA GLY A 128 -23.84 -1.31 5.22
C GLY A 128 -24.14 -2.04 6.53
N LYS A 129 -23.33 -1.79 7.57
CA LYS A 129 -23.53 -2.38 8.91
C LYS A 129 -24.82 -1.89 9.55
N VAL A 130 -25.17 -0.61 9.40
CA VAL A 130 -26.46 -0.09 9.88
C VAL A 130 -27.61 -0.80 9.20
N ARG A 131 -27.59 -0.91 7.87
CA ARG A 131 -28.64 -1.60 7.11
C ARG A 131 -28.76 -3.06 7.52
N TRP A 132 -27.62 -3.75 7.67
CA TRP A 132 -27.58 -5.12 8.16
C TRP A 132 -28.29 -5.27 9.52
N VAL A 133 -27.95 -4.43 10.50
CA VAL A 133 -28.55 -4.47 11.85
C VAL A 133 -30.03 -4.06 11.81
N TYR A 134 -30.39 -3.06 11.00
CA TYR A 134 -31.77 -2.65 10.79
C TYR A 134 -32.64 -3.82 10.36
N TYR A 135 -32.21 -4.57 9.34
CA TYR A 135 -32.98 -5.71 8.85
C TYR A 135 -33.05 -6.87 9.83
N LEU A 136 -31.99 -7.13 10.62
CA LEU A 136 -32.06 -8.09 11.72
C LEU A 136 -33.09 -7.68 12.79
N LEU A 137 -33.14 -6.39 13.15
CA LEU A 137 -34.13 -5.88 14.11
C LEU A 137 -35.56 -6.01 13.56
N LYS A 138 -35.79 -5.69 12.28
CA LYS A 138 -37.09 -5.88 11.61
C LYS A 138 -37.51 -7.36 11.59
N ALA A 139 -36.60 -8.26 11.28
CA ALA A 139 -36.86 -9.71 11.28
C ALA A 139 -37.29 -10.24 12.66
N GLU A 140 -36.81 -9.62 13.73
CA GLU A 140 -37.14 -9.98 15.11
C GLU A 140 -38.33 -9.19 15.69
N GLY A 141 -38.95 -8.30 14.91
CA GLY A 141 -40.11 -7.50 15.33
C GLY A 141 -39.79 -6.28 16.19
N TYR A 142 -38.53 -5.84 16.22
CA TYR A 142 -38.09 -4.63 16.96
C TYR A 142 -38.22 -3.36 16.11
N ASP A 143 -39.41 -3.12 15.56
CA ASP A 143 -39.66 -2.03 14.62
C ASP A 143 -39.27 -0.65 15.16
N ASN A 144 -39.65 -0.34 16.40
CA ASN A 144 -39.34 0.94 17.03
C ASN A 144 -37.83 1.24 17.13
N VAL A 145 -37.00 0.21 17.23
CA VAL A 145 -35.53 0.35 17.34
C VAL A 145 -34.93 0.39 15.96
N ALA A 146 -35.43 -0.42 15.03
CA ALA A 146 -35.06 -0.36 13.63
C ALA A 146 -35.29 1.06 13.07
N GLU A 147 -36.44 1.67 13.35
CA GLU A 147 -36.73 3.04 12.92
C GLU A 147 -35.76 4.07 13.51
N LYS A 148 -35.43 3.98 14.80
CA LYS A 148 -34.41 4.85 15.42
C LYS A 148 -33.05 4.73 14.72
N LEU A 149 -32.66 3.50 14.42
CA LEU A 149 -31.40 3.23 13.73
C LEU A 149 -31.41 3.76 12.28
N ARG A 150 -32.55 3.65 11.59
CA ARG A 150 -32.75 4.25 10.25
C ARG A 150 -32.64 5.76 10.30
N SER A 151 -33.27 6.43 11.27
CA SER A 151 -33.17 7.88 11.43
C SER A 151 -31.73 8.33 11.73
N ALA A 152 -31.00 7.60 12.59
CA ALA A 152 -29.59 7.89 12.85
C ALA A 152 -28.73 7.77 11.58
N ARG A 153 -29.01 6.76 10.75
CA ARG A 153 -28.37 6.60 9.44
C ARG A 153 -28.66 7.77 8.50
N GLU A 154 -29.91 8.22 8.43
CA GLU A 154 -30.31 9.38 7.61
C GLU A 154 -29.56 10.64 8.04
N VAL A 155 -29.53 10.94 9.34
CA VAL A 155 -28.77 12.06 9.91
C VAL A 155 -27.28 11.95 9.56
N PHE A 156 -26.69 10.76 9.68
CA PHE A 156 -25.30 10.52 9.27
C PHE A 156 -25.09 10.81 7.79
N CYS A 157 -25.91 10.22 6.91
CA CYS A 157 -25.81 10.42 5.47
C CYS A 157 -25.95 11.89 5.07
N ASP A 158 -26.91 12.60 5.67
CA ASP A 158 -27.15 14.01 5.36
C ASP A 158 -26.02 14.89 5.90
N SER A 159 -25.50 14.61 7.09
CA SER A 159 -24.34 15.30 7.65
C SER A 159 -23.07 15.14 6.78
N ILE A 160 -22.87 13.95 6.19
CA ILE A 160 -21.78 13.72 5.25
C ILE A 160 -22.00 14.50 3.95
N LYS A 161 -23.22 14.45 3.37
CA LYS A 161 -23.55 15.18 2.13
C LYS A 161 -23.42 16.69 2.27
N GLU A 162 -23.90 17.26 3.39
CA GLU A 162 -23.83 18.69 3.68
C GLU A 162 -22.39 19.13 3.93
N GLY A 163 -21.59 18.29 4.59
CA GLY A 163 -20.21 18.60 4.94
C GLY A 163 -19.26 18.55 3.74
N PHE A 164 -19.41 17.56 2.86
CA PHE A 164 -18.61 17.44 1.65
C PHE A 164 -19.28 16.53 0.61
N SER A 165 -19.62 17.09 -0.55
CA SER A 165 -20.03 16.25 -1.69
C SER A 165 -18.78 15.58 -2.29
N GLY A 166 -18.55 14.31 -1.97
CA GLY A 166 -17.48 13.52 -2.56
C GLY A 166 -17.54 13.44 -4.10
N GLU A 167 -18.65 13.87 -4.70
CA GLU A 167 -18.78 14.11 -6.14
C GLU A 167 -17.75 15.11 -6.68
N ALA A 168 -17.52 16.24 -6.00
CA ALA A 168 -16.53 17.22 -6.44
C ALA A 168 -15.13 16.62 -6.46
N PHE A 169 -14.81 15.81 -5.44
CA PHE A 169 -13.52 15.11 -5.34
C PHE A 169 -13.39 14.04 -6.43
N ARG A 170 -14.41 13.20 -6.62
CA ARG A 170 -14.46 12.18 -7.68
C ARG A 170 -14.21 12.82 -9.04
N ASN A 171 -14.98 13.86 -9.38
CA ASN A 171 -14.89 14.51 -10.68
C ASN A 171 -13.52 15.17 -10.90
N ALA A 172 -12.96 15.83 -9.88
CA ALA A 172 -11.62 16.41 -9.95
C ALA A 172 -10.54 15.34 -10.12
N ARG A 173 -10.66 14.22 -9.41
CA ARG A 173 -9.75 13.07 -9.51
C ARG A 173 -9.82 12.41 -10.88
N GLU A 174 -11.02 12.16 -11.41
CA GLU A 174 -11.21 11.61 -12.76
C GLU A 174 -10.66 12.53 -13.85
N ALA A 175 -10.89 13.84 -13.73
CA ALA A 175 -10.32 14.83 -14.64
C ALA A 175 -8.79 14.84 -14.60
N ALA A 176 -8.19 14.79 -13.40
CA ALA A 176 -6.74 14.75 -13.23
C ALA A 176 -6.14 13.42 -13.75
N LEU A 177 -6.79 12.28 -13.50
CA LEU A 177 -6.39 10.99 -14.08
C LEU A 177 -6.44 11.00 -15.61
N GLY A 178 -7.53 11.50 -16.19
CA GLY A 178 -7.65 11.61 -17.65
C GLY A 178 -6.62 12.56 -18.26
N ALA A 179 -6.21 13.60 -17.52
CA ALA A 179 -5.11 14.47 -17.92
C ALA A 179 -3.73 13.79 -17.80
N LEU A 180 -3.51 12.99 -16.76
CA LEU A 180 -2.29 12.19 -16.59
C LEU A 180 -2.13 11.18 -17.72
N ASP A 181 -3.21 10.47 -18.10
CA ASP A 181 -3.20 9.52 -19.22
C ASP A 181 -2.83 10.20 -20.55
N LYS A 182 -3.27 11.45 -20.77
CA LYS A 182 -2.88 12.25 -21.94
C LYS A 182 -1.42 12.65 -21.90
N TRP A 183 -0.91 13.05 -20.74
CA TRP A 183 0.51 13.39 -20.57
C TRP A 183 1.40 12.18 -20.84
N GLU A 184 1.02 11.00 -20.35
CA GLU A 184 1.73 9.76 -20.62
C GLU A 184 1.74 9.43 -22.12
N ARG A 185 0.56 9.39 -22.75
CA ARG A 185 0.41 8.90 -24.14
C ARG A 185 0.84 9.89 -25.22
N TRP A 186 0.57 11.18 -25.02
CA TRP A 186 0.74 12.22 -26.06
C TRP A 186 1.76 13.28 -25.68
N ASN A 187 2.40 13.16 -24.51
CA ASN A 187 3.29 14.18 -23.97
C ASN A 187 2.62 15.56 -23.77
N ASP A 188 1.28 15.59 -23.66
CA ASP A 188 0.51 16.80 -23.38
C ASP A 188 0.44 17.04 -21.87
N ARG A 189 1.38 17.85 -21.37
CA ARG A 189 1.42 18.25 -19.95
C ARG A 189 0.43 19.39 -19.63
N VAL A 190 -0.06 20.12 -20.63
CA VAL A 190 -0.91 21.32 -20.42
C VAL A 190 -2.21 20.94 -19.72
N ALA A 191 -2.83 19.83 -20.12
CA ALA A 191 -4.02 19.32 -19.45
C ALA A 191 -3.76 18.97 -17.98
N TRP A 192 -2.60 18.37 -17.69
CA TRP A 192 -2.19 17.98 -16.34
C TRP A 192 -1.96 19.18 -15.43
N ASP A 193 -1.19 20.16 -15.90
CA ASP A 193 -0.87 21.37 -15.14
C ASP A 193 -2.14 22.18 -14.78
N LYS A 194 -3.22 22.04 -15.58
CA LYS A 194 -4.53 22.62 -15.27
C LYS A 194 -5.35 21.77 -14.29
N ALA A 195 -5.34 20.44 -14.43
CA ALA A 195 -6.20 19.55 -13.65
C ALA A 195 -5.64 19.27 -12.24
N LYS A 196 -4.31 19.14 -12.10
CA LYS A 196 -3.66 18.79 -10.83
C LYS A 196 -3.95 19.80 -9.70
N PRO A 197 -3.85 21.12 -9.90
CA PRO A 197 -4.19 22.10 -8.85
C PRO A 197 -5.65 22.01 -8.39
N VAL A 198 -6.59 21.71 -9.30
CA VAL A 198 -8.00 21.53 -8.95
C VAL A 198 -8.19 20.28 -8.08
N TYR A 199 -7.56 19.17 -8.47
CA TYR A 199 -7.56 17.96 -7.66
C TYR A 199 -6.95 18.19 -6.28
N ASP A 200 -5.80 18.87 -6.19
CA ASP A 200 -5.12 19.16 -4.92
C ASP A 200 -5.95 20.05 -4.00
N PHE A 201 -6.60 21.06 -4.55
CA PHE A 201 -7.52 21.91 -3.80
C PHE A 201 -8.70 21.14 -3.22
N VAL A 202 -9.32 20.25 -4.01
CA VAL A 202 -10.46 19.45 -3.54
C VAL A 202 -10.01 18.35 -2.57
N LEU A 203 -8.82 17.77 -2.77
CA LEU A 203 -8.20 16.82 -1.83
C LEU A 203 -7.92 17.48 -0.47
N ALA A 204 -7.43 18.72 -0.47
CA ALA A 204 -7.19 19.48 0.77
C ALA A 204 -8.49 19.69 1.54
N LYS A 205 -9.55 20.17 0.88
CA LYS A 205 -10.89 20.32 1.50
C LYS A 205 -11.43 19.00 2.04
N TRP A 206 -11.22 17.91 1.33
CA TRP A 206 -11.62 16.59 1.80
C TRP A 206 -10.86 16.20 3.07
N ASN A 207 -9.54 16.41 3.10
CA ASN A 207 -8.71 16.14 4.27
C ASN A 207 -9.13 16.98 5.49
N GLU A 208 -9.54 18.24 5.28
CA GLU A 208 -10.10 19.09 6.34
C GLU A 208 -11.45 18.55 6.86
N PHE A 209 -12.26 17.94 5.99
CA PHE A 209 -13.55 17.37 6.37
C PHE A 209 -13.43 16.04 7.14
N LYS A 210 -12.40 15.23 6.86
CA LYS A 210 -12.23 13.88 7.44
C LYS A 210 -12.48 13.81 8.96
N PRO A 211 -11.85 14.66 9.80
CA PRO A 211 -12.07 14.59 11.25
C PRO A 211 -13.52 14.84 11.66
N LYS A 212 -14.24 15.69 10.92
CA LYS A 212 -15.66 15.95 11.16
C LYS A 212 -16.52 14.75 10.76
N GLY A 213 -16.24 14.14 9.61
CA GLY A 213 -16.93 12.93 9.17
C GLY A 213 -16.68 11.73 10.08
N GLU A 214 -15.50 11.61 10.68
CA GLU A 214 -15.20 10.57 11.67
C GLU A 214 -16.03 10.72 12.94
N LYS A 215 -16.27 11.95 13.42
CA LYS A 215 -17.17 12.17 14.56
C LYS A 215 -18.60 11.67 14.28
N PHE A 216 -19.12 11.95 13.10
CA PHE A 216 -20.44 11.44 12.69
C PHE A 216 -20.45 9.90 12.60
N ALA A 217 -19.35 9.30 12.14
CA ALA A 217 -19.21 7.85 12.08
C ALA A 217 -19.17 7.22 13.48
N GLU A 218 -18.48 7.85 14.44
CA GLU A 218 -18.43 7.42 15.84
C GLU A 218 -19.81 7.48 16.50
N GLU A 219 -20.56 8.57 16.33
CA GLU A 219 -21.93 8.72 16.83
C GLU A 219 -22.87 7.63 16.29
N LEU A 220 -22.73 7.31 15.00
CA LEU A 220 -23.49 6.25 14.36
C LEU A 220 -23.07 4.86 14.88
N GLU A 221 -21.78 4.59 15.06
CA GLU A 221 -21.31 3.31 15.60
C GLU A 221 -21.75 3.11 17.07
N GLU A 222 -21.75 4.17 17.87
CA GLU A 222 -22.31 4.13 19.23
C GLU A 222 -23.80 3.78 19.19
N THR A 223 -24.55 4.40 18.28
CA THR A 223 -25.98 4.12 18.09
C THR A 223 -26.22 2.66 17.69
N ILE A 224 -25.48 2.14 16.70
CA ILE A 224 -25.53 0.71 16.31
C ILE A 224 -25.27 -0.19 17.52
N SER A 225 -24.24 0.15 18.31
CA SER A 225 -23.81 -0.63 19.47
C SER A 225 -24.87 -0.63 20.57
N LYS A 226 -25.47 0.53 20.85
CA LYS A 226 -26.56 0.69 21.82
C LYS A 226 -27.81 -0.08 21.42
N CYS A 227 -28.23 0.04 20.15
CA CYS A 227 -29.34 -0.72 19.60
C CYS A 227 -29.04 -2.23 19.68
N SER A 228 -27.87 -2.67 19.24
CA SER A 228 -27.52 -4.10 19.23
C SER A 228 -27.45 -4.71 20.64
N LYS A 229 -26.91 -3.99 21.64
CA LYS A 229 -26.79 -4.46 23.04
C LYS A 229 -28.14 -4.64 23.74
N GLN A 230 -29.12 -3.82 23.40
CA GLN A 230 -30.46 -3.88 24.02
C GLN A 230 -31.23 -5.13 23.60
N TYR A 231 -30.87 -5.76 22.49
CA TYR A 231 -31.58 -6.91 21.92
C TYR A 231 -30.66 -8.14 21.85
N LEU A 232 -30.65 -8.89 22.95
CA LEU A 232 -29.79 -10.06 23.23
C LEU A 232 -29.85 -11.19 22.19
N THR A 233 -30.86 -11.25 21.32
CA THR A 233 -30.90 -12.22 20.20
C THR A 233 -30.08 -11.74 19.00
N VAL A 234 -30.00 -10.43 18.78
CA VAL A 234 -29.22 -9.79 17.70
C VAL A 234 -27.76 -9.59 18.12
N TYR A 235 -27.50 -9.35 19.42
CA TYR A 235 -26.16 -9.09 19.95
C TYR A 235 -25.12 -10.20 19.67
N PRO A 236 -25.39 -11.51 19.84
CA PRO A 236 -24.44 -12.58 19.52
C PRO A 236 -24.10 -12.67 18.03
N ILE A 237 -25.07 -12.33 17.16
CA ILE A 237 -24.90 -12.35 15.69
C ILE A 237 -24.00 -11.18 15.26
N VAL A 238 -24.26 -9.98 15.79
CA VAL A 238 -23.47 -8.77 15.51
C VAL A 238 -22.08 -8.83 16.16
N SER A 239 -21.98 -9.34 17.40
CA SER A 239 -20.70 -9.47 18.13
C SER A 239 -19.80 -10.55 17.54
N LYS A 240 -20.33 -11.67 17.03
CA LYS A 240 -19.53 -12.68 16.30
C LYS A 240 -18.87 -12.12 15.05
N CYS A 241 -19.52 -11.20 14.32
CA CYS A 241 -18.88 -10.49 13.21
C CYS A 241 -17.78 -9.52 13.68
N LYS A 242 -17.90 -8.95 14.89
CA LYS A 242 -16.83 -8.14 15.50
C LYS A 242 -15.62 -9.00 15.95
N SER A 243 -15.76 -10.30 16.17
CA SER A 243 -14.74 -11.12 16.88
C SER A 243 -14.04 -12.22 16.07
N SER A 244 -14.54 -12.67 14.92
CA SER A 244 -13.86 -13.75 14.16
C SER A 244 -13.12 -13.27 12.91
N ALA A 245 -13.66 -12.29 12.19
CA ALA A 245 -13.01 -11.72 11.00
C ALA A 245 -12.03 -10.60 11.39
N LEU A 246 -12.45 -9.68 12.27
CA LEU A 246 -11.64 -8.55 12.74
C LEU A 246 -10.45 -9.01 13.61
N ASN A 247 -10.64 -9.86 14.62
CA ASN A 247 -9.50 -10.35 15.40
C ASN A 247 -8.51 -11.18 14.57
N HIS A 248 -8.97 -11.87 13.53
CA HIS A 248 -8.07 -12.62 12.64
C HIS A 248 -7.36 -11.69 11.65
N LEU A 249 -8.03 -10.63 11.16
CA LEU A 249 -7.42 -9.60 10.33
C LEU A 249 -6.45 -8.73 11.12
N ASP A 250 -6.81 -8.28 12.32
CA ASP A 250 -5.91 -7.51 13.20
C ASP A 250 -4.70 -8.34 13.60
N ARG A 251 -4.89 -9.61 13.95
CA ARG A 251 -3.77 -10.50 14.28
C ARG A 251 -2.89 -10.80 13.06
N LYS A 252 -3.48 -10.88 11.86
CA LYS A 252 -2.71 -10.99 10.61
C LYS A 252 -2.02 -9.68 10.24
N SER A 253 -2.64 -8.52 10.49
CA SER A 253 -2.06 -7.21 10.27
C SER A 253 -0.86 -7.03 11.20
N GLN A 254 -1.02 -7.30 12.49
CA GLN A 254 0.06 -7.31 13.47
C GLN A 254 1.20 -8.26 13.03
N THR A 255 0.86 -9.47 12.57
CA THR A 255 1.88 -10.41 12.07
C THR A 255 2.58 -9.87 10.82
N ILE A 256 1.87 -9.16 9.93
CA ILE A 256 2.46 -8.54 8.74
C ILE A 256 3.37 -7.38 9.14
N ASP A 257 2.97 -6.55 10.10
CA ASP A 257 3.78 -5.44 10.60
C ASP A 257 5.04 -5.97 11.29
N ASP A 258 4.91 -6.99 12.17
CA ASP A 258 6.05 -7.66 12.80
C ASP A 258 6.99 -8.32 11.78
N LEU A 259 6.46 -8.84 10.66
CA LEU A 259 7.26 -9.41 9.57
C LEU A 259 7.94 -8.32 8.73
N ASN A 260 7.30 -7.17 8.53
CA ASN A 260 7.89 -6.03 7.85
C ASN A 260 9.03 -5.44 8.69
N ASP A 261 8.83 -5.26 9.99
CA ASP A 261 9.87 -4.80 10.92
C ASP A 261 11.08 -5.76 10.91
N GLN A 262 10.83 -7.08 10.86
CA GLN A 262 11.89 -8.07 10.71
C GLN A 262 12.59 -7.99 9.35
N LEU A 263 11.86 -7.66 8.28
CA LEU A 263 12.42 -7.51 6.95
C LEU A 263 13.31 -6.27 6.88
N ASP A 264 12.85 -5.14 7.41
CA ASP A 264 13.60 -3.89 7.50
C ASP A 264 14.87 -4.09 8.35
N HIS A 265 14.75 -4.79 9.49
CA HIS A 265 15.92 -5.14 10.29
C HIS A 265 16.93 -6.02 9.54
N LYS A 266 16.45 -6.95 8.69
CA LYS A 266 17.33 -7.77 7.84
C LYS A 266 17.96 -6.94 6.72
N ASP A 267 17.24 -5.99 6.13
CA ASP A 267 17.78 -5.08 5.12
C ASP A 267 18.90 -4.20 5.72
N ASP A 268 18.73 -3.72 6.96
CA ASP A 268 19.77 -3.01 7.71
C ASP A 268 21.00 -3.89 7.97
N GLN A 269 20.81 -5.15 8.38
CA GLN A 269 21.91 -6.10 8.56
C GLN A 269 22.67 -6.37 7.24
N ILE A 270 21.94 -6.51 6.13
CA ILE A 270 22.54 -6.69 4.79
C ILE A 270 23.33 -5.45 4.39
N ALA A 271 22.82 -4.24 4.68
CA ALA A 271 23.53 -3.00 4.41
C ALA A 271 24.83 -2.89 5.24
N ALA A 272 24.78 -3.24 6.52
CA ALA A 272 25.95 -3.27 7.40
C ALA A 272 27.02 -4.25 6.89
N LEU A 273 26.63 -5.48 6.54
CA LEU A 273 27.53 -6.49 5.99
C LEU A 273 28.13 -6.08 4.64
N LYS A 274 27.36 -5.43 3.77
CA LYS A 274 27.86 -4.88 2.49
C LYS A 274 28.93 -3.81 2.72
N ASN A 275 28.74 -2.92 3.71
CA ASN A 275 29.72 -1.90 4.05
C ASN A 275 31.01 -2.52 4.62
N GLU A 276 30.89 -3.51 5.52
CA GLU A 276 32.03 -4.22 6.08
C GLU A 276 32.82 -4.98 5.00
N LEU A 277 32.13 -5.64 4.07
CA LEU A 277 32.75 -6.30 2.92
C LEU A 277 33.50 -5.30 2.02
N HIS A 278 32.93 -4.12 1.80
CA HIS A 278 33.57 -3.07 1.02
C HIS A 278 34.85 -2.57 1.69
N GLN A 279 34.80 -2.34 3.01
CA GLN A 279 35.97 -1.95 3.80
C GLN A 279 37.07 -3.01 3.73
N LYS A 280 36.75 -4.29 3.93
CA LYS A 280 37.71 -5.40 3.83
C LYS A 280 38.33 -5.53 2.44
N SER A 281 37.55 -5.29 1.39
CA SER A 281 38.04 -5.26 0.02
C SER A 281 39.05 -4.13 -0.19
N GLN A 282 38.81 -2.96 0.40
CA GLN A 282 39.73 -1.82 0.33
C GLN A 282 41.03 -2.09 1.09
N GLU A 283 40.96 -2.61 2.32
CA GLU A 283 42.12 -3.05 3.10
C GLU A 283 42.98 -4.07 2.32
N SER A 284 42.33 -5.02 1.64
CA SER A 284 43.00 -6.01 0.80
C SER A 284 43.73 -5.38 -0.40
N LYS A 285 43.14 -4.36 -1.04
CA LYS A 285 43.81 -3.60 -2.12
C LYS A 285 45.04 -2.86 -1.59
N GLU A 286 44.92 -2.20 -0.43
CA GLU A 286 46.04 -1.51 0.20
C GLU A 286 47.18 -2.47 0.55
N HIS A 287 46.87 -3.63 1.11
CA HIS A 287 47.84 -4.70 1.37
C HIS A 287 48.54 -5.18 0.10
N ARG A 288 47.80 -5.39 -1.00
CA ARG A 288 48.40 -5.78 -2.29
C ARG A 288 49.34 -4.70 -2.83
N THR A 289 48.94 -3.43 -2.74
CA THR A 289 49.79 -2.30 -3.15
C THR A 289 51.07 -2.26 -2.32
N TRP A 290 50.95 -2.40 -1.00
CA TRP A 290 52.09 -2.43 -0.08
C TRP A 290 53.05 -3.59 -0.37
N ILE A 291 52.53 -4.80 -0.58
CA ILE A 291 53.34 -5.98 -0.99
C ILE A 291 54.06 -5.70 -2.32
N GLY A 292 53.37 -5.10 -3.29
CA GLY A 292 53.98 -4.72 -4.57
C GLY A 292 55.17 -3.77 -4.41
N SER A 293 55.03 -2.73 -3.58
CA SER A 293 56.12 -1.79 -3.26
C SER A 293 57.30 -2.47 -2.55
N LEU A 294 57.02 -3.41 -1.64
CA LEU A 294 58.05 -4.18 -0.93
C LEU A 294 58.85 -5.05 -1.90
N ILE A 295 58.18 -5.78 -2.80
CA ILE A 295 58.81 -6.60 -3.85
C ILE A 295 59.72 -5.74 -4.72
N HIS A 296 59.25 -4.57 -5.16
CA HIS A 296 60.05 -3.65 -5.98
C HIS A 296 61.32 -3.16 -5.25
N THR A 297 61.20 -2.86 -3.96
CA THR A 297 62.33 -2.44 -3.11
C THR A 297 63.36 -3.55 -2.96
N ILE A 298 62.91 -4.77 -2.65
CA ILE A 298 63.78 -5.95 -2.54
C ILE A 298 64.51 -6.19 -3.86
N GLN A 299 63.81 -6.12 -4.99
CA GLN A 299 64.41 -6.34 -6.30
C GLN A 299 65.46 -5.28 -6.64
N THR A 300 65.23 -4.02 -6.26
CA THR A 300 66.20 -2.92 -6.41
C THR A 300 67.44 -3.15 -5.56
N LEU A 301 67.28 -3.55 -4.30
CA LEU A 301 68.39 -3.86 -3.39
C LEU A 301 69.22 -5.05 -3.90
N THR A 302 68.56 -6.14 -4.33
CA THR A 302 69.22 -7.32 -4.91
C THR A 302 70.04 -6.93 -6.14
N ASN A 303 69.47 -6.14 -7.06
CA ASN A 303 70.19 -5.66 -8.24
C ASN A 303 71.40 -4.79 -7.87
N SER A 304 71.29 -3.97 -6.82
CA SER A 304 72.40 -3.16 -6.33
C SER A 304 73.51 -4.02 -5.73
N LEU A 305 73.16 -5.04 -4.94
CA LEU A 305 74.12 -5.98 -4.35
C LEU A 305 74.86 -6.78 -5.43
N CYS A 306 74.15 -7.29 -6.44
CA CYS A 306 74.78 -7.98 -7.57
C CYS A 306 75.84 -7.09 -8.26
N LYS A 307 75.51 -5.82 -8.51
CA LYS A 307 76.47 -4.85 -9.09
C LYS A 307 77.68 -4.59 -8.19
N GLN A 308 77.51 -4.60 -6.87
CA GLN A 308 78.64 -4.45 -5.93
C GLN A 308 79.57 -5.66 -5.97
N VAL A 309 79.01 -6.88 -6.00
CA VAL A 309 79.79 -8.11 -6.13
C VAL A 309 80.56 -8.14 -7.46
N GLU A 310 79.90 -7.81 -8.58
CA GLU A 310 80.55 -7.73 -9.90
C GLU A 310 81.72 -6.73 -9.92
N ARG A 311 81.57 -5.58 -9.25
CA ARG A 311 82.64 -4.59 -9.11
C ARG A 311 83.79 -5.09 -8.24
N SER A 312 83.49 -5.78 -7.15
CA SER A 312 84.49 -6.38 -6.27
C SER A 312 85.30 -7.45 -7.00
N ASP A 313 84.64 -8.32 -7.75
CA ASP A 313 85.28 -9.36 -8.57
C ASP A 313 86.16 -8.75 -9.67
N ALA A 314 85.68 -7.70 -10.34
CA ALA A 314 86.47 -6.98 -11.34
C ALA A 314 87.72 -6.33 -10.73
N PHE A 315 87.60 -5.75 -9.53
CA PHE A 315 88.72 -5.15 -8.80
C PHE A 315 89.76 -6.21 -8.41
N GLN A 316 89.33 -7.37 -7.88
CA GLN A 316 90.24 -8.48 -7.56
C GLN A 316 90.98 -9.01 -8.79
N ARG A 317 90.31 -9.12 -9.95
CA ARG A 317 90.95 -9.54 -11.22
C ARG A 317 92.00 -8.54 -11.71
N LEU A 318 91.77 -7.23 -11.51
CA LEU A 318 92.76 -6.20 -11.82
C LEU A 318 93.99 -6.29 -10.92
N THR A 319 93.79 -6.60 -9.63
CA THR A 319 94.90 -6.61 -8.66
C THR A 319 95.80 -7.86 -8.78
N LEU A 320 95.28 -8.96 -9.30
CA LEU A 320 96.01 -10.23 -9.50
C LEU A 320 96.65 -10.37 -10.89
N GLY A 321 96.44 -9.40 -11.79
CA GLY A 321 97.00 -9.40 -13.16
C GLY A 321 98.26 -8.55 -13.33
N GLU A 322 98.82 -7.99 -12.25
CA GLU A 322 100.01 -7.12 -12.26
C GLU A 322 101.29 -7.80 -11.69
N GLU A 323 101.29 -9.12 -11.52
CA GLU A 323 102.53 -9.93 -11.41
C GLU A 323 102.89 -10.55 -12.77
#